data_AF-A0A1F6CWV5-F1
#
_entry.id   AF-A0A1F6CWV5-F1
#
_cell.length_a   1.000
_cell.length_b   1.000
_cell.length_c   1.000
_cell.angle_alpha   90.00
_cell.angle_beta   90.00
_cell.angle_gamma   90.00
#
_symmetry.space_group_name_H-M   'P 1'
#
loop_
_entity.id
_entity.type
_entity.pdbx_description
1 polymer ?
#
loop_
_entity_poly.entity_id
_entity_poly.type
_entity_poly.pdbx_seq_one_letter_code
_entity_poly.pdbx_strand_id
1 'polypeptide(L)'
;MALRQRNDPVRLFGRRLVIVGLLILVVMAVFGVWNAYQKQHESAALRTEAEVQLADLSKRQAKLNSDVTNLQTDRGMEAALREQYALGAMGEGLIVIIDPPKPVPIQATSTIFEKIKQAFRWW
;
A
#
# COMPACT_ATOMS: atom_id res chain seq x y z
N MET A 1 60.16 63.07 12.81
CA MET A 1 58.71 63.36 12.81
C MET A 1 57.97 62.06 13.05
N ALA A 2 57.49 61.82 14.27
CA ALA A 2 56.82 60.57 14.63
C ALA A 2 55.33 60.65 14.25
N LEU A 3 54.92 59.87 13.25
CA LEU A 3 53.53 59.74 12.84
C LEU A 3 52.77 58.98 13.94
N ARG A 4 52.02 59.71 14.77
CA ARG A 4 51.14 59.14 15.77
C ARG A 4 49.97 58.45 15.10
N GLN A 5 50.13 57.15 14.85
CA GLN A 5 49.09 56.29 14.33
C GLN A 5 48.01 56.12 15.39
N ARG A 6 46.91 56.87 15.22
CA ARG A 6 45.71 56.77 16.06
C ARG A 6 45.01 55.48 15.65
N ASN A 7 45.22 54.42 16.43
CA ASN A 7 44.45 53.18 16.28
C ASN A 7 43.03 53.46 16.72
N ASP A 8 42.12 53.72 15.78
CA ASP A 8 40.69 53.85 16.04
C ASP A 8 40.08 52.44 16.19
N PRO A 9 39.82 51.96 17.42
CA PRO A 9 39.26 50.61 17.64
C PRO A 9 37.86 50.47 17.04
N VAL A 10 37.15 51.60 16.88
CA VAL A 10 35.80 51.70 16.31
C VAL A 10 35.77 51.28 14.84
N ARG A 11 36.83 51.60 14.06
CA ARG A 11 36.95 51.20 12.65
C ARG A 11 37.16 49.69 12.49
N LEU A 12 37.91 49.07 13.41
CA LEU A 12 38.15 47.62 13.41
C LEU A 12 36.89 46.85 13.82
N PHE A 13 36.15 47.33 14.81
CA PHE A 13 34.87 46.76 15.22
C PHE A 13 33.81 46.89 14.12
N GLY A 14 33.70 48.06 13.48
CA GLY A 14 32.81 48.27 12.33
C GLY A 14 33.11 47.30 11.18
N ARG A 15 34.39 47.13 10.81
CA ARG A 15 34.78 46.18 9.74
C ARG A 15 34.43 44.73 10.08
N ARG A 16 34.59 44.32 11.34
CA ARG A 16 34.21 42.98 11.80
C ARG A 16 32.70 42.77 11.74
N LEU A 17 31.91 43.75 12.16
CA LEU A 17 30.44 43.69 12.08
C LEU A 17 29.95 43.61 10.63
N VAL A 18 30.56 44.36 9.70
CA VAL A 18 30.23 44.27 8.27
C VAL A 18 30.54 42.88 7.71
N ILE A 19 31.69 42.29 8.06
CA ILE A 19 32.04 40.93 7.63
C ILE A 19 31.04 39.91 8.18
N VAL A 20 30.63 40.02 9.44
CA VAL A 20 29.63 39.15 10.06
C VAL A 20 28.27 39.28 9.35
N GLY A 21 27.84 40.52 9.06
CA GLY A 21 26.60 40.76 8.32
C GLY A 21 26.63 40.16 6.91
N LEU A 22 27.76 40.28 6.22
CA LEU A 22 27.96 39.70 4.89
C LEU A 22 27.95 38.17 4.94
N LEU A 23 28.56 37.57 5.97
CA LEU A 23 28.54 36.13 6.20
C LEU A 23 27.11 35.62 6.43
N ILE A 24 26.32 36.31 7.24
CA ILE A 24 24.90 35.97 7.47
C ILE A 24 24.11 35.99 6.16
N LEU A 25 24.33 37.02 5.33
CA LEU A 25 23.66 37.14 4.03
C LEU A 25 24.01 35.96 3.10
N VAL A 26 25.28 35.59 3.03
CA VAL A 26 25.74 34.42 2.24
C VAL A 26 25.08 33.14 2.74
N VAL A 27 25.05 32.92 4.06
CA VAL A 27 24.42 31.75 4.66
C VAL A 27 22.93 31.69 4.31
N MET A 28 22.22 32.82 4.40
CA MET A 28 20.80 32.90 4.06
C MET A 28 20.54 32.61 2.57
N ALA A 29 21.42 33.08 1.67
CA ALA A 29 21.34 32.78 0.25
C ALA A 29 21.55 31.27 -0.02
N VAL A 30 22.54 30.64 0.64
CA VAL A 30 22.81 29.20 0.50
C VAL A 30 21.61 28.36 0.96
N PHE A 31 21.02 28.70 2.12
CA PHE A 31 19.82 28.02 2.60
C PHE A 31 18.62 28.22 1.67
N GLY A 32 18.44 29.42 1.12
CA GLY A 32 17.38 29.71 0.16
C GLY A 32 17.51 28.88 -1.13
N VAL A 33 18.72 28.80 -1.67
CA VAL A 33 19.03 28.00 -2.87
C VAL A 33 18.85 26.50 -2.58
N TRP A 34 19.30 26.01 -1.43
CA TRP A 34 19.14 24.60 -1.04
C TRP A 34 17.67 24.21 -0.88
N ASN A 35 16.86 25.06 -0.25
CA ASN A 35 15.44 24.82 -0.05
C ASN A 35 14.67 24.87 -1.38
N ALA A 36 15.03 25.80 -2.27
CA ALA A 36 14.49 25.85 -3.63
C ALA A 36 14.88 24.61 -4.46
N TYR A 37 16.12 24.15 -4.33
CA TYR A 37 16.62 22.95 -5.00
C TYR A 37 15.91 21.69 -4.53
N GLN A 38 15.68 21.53 -3.23
CA GLN A 38 14.91 20.41 -2.69
C GLN A 38 13.45 20.41 -3.17
N LYS A 39 12.82 21.59 -3.18
CA LYS A 39 11.42 21.73 -3.60
C LYS A 39 11.19 21.37 -5.08
N GLN A 40 12.20 21.56 -5.92
CA GLN A 40 12.18 21.16 -7.34
C GLN A 40 12.24 19.63 -7.49
N HIS A 41 13.08 18.95 -6.70
CA HIS A 41 13.19 17.48 -6.74
C HIS A 41 11.94 16.79 -6.18
N GLU A 42 11.36 17.29 -5.08
CA GLU A 42 10.12 16.74 -4.53
C GLU A 42 8.93 16.92 -5.48
N SER A 43 8.86 18.04 -6.20
CA SER A 43 7.78 18.29 -7.16
C SER A 43 7.82 17.35 -8.36
N ALA A 44 9.00 16.90 -8.79
CA ALA A 44 9.14 15.94 -9.89
C ALA A 44 8.75 14.52 -9.47
N ALA A 45 9.12 14.10 -8.25
CA ALA A 45 8.74 12.81 -7.69
C ALA A 45 7.22 12.70 -7.48
N LEU A 46 6.60 13.72 -6.90
CA LEU A 46 5.15 13.77 -6.66
C LEU A 46 4.33 13.79 -7.96
N ARG A 47 4.84 14.43 -9.02
CA ARG A 47 4.18 14.42 -10.34
C ARG A 47 4.20 13.02 -10.97
N THR A 48 5.34 12.34 -10.90
CA THR A 48 5.47 10.98 -11.44
C THR A 48 4.55 10.00 -10.71
N GLU A 49 4.47 10.10 -9.39
CA GLU A 49 3.58 9.25 -8.59
C GLU A 49 2.10 9.53 -8.88
N ALA A 50 1.72 10.80 -9.02
CA ALA A 50 0.36 11.19 -9.39
C ALA A 50 -0.03 10.70 -10.80
N GLU A 51 0.87 10.76 -11.77
CA GLU A 51 0.64 10.25 -13.13
C GLU A 51 0.44 8.73 -13.15
N VAL A 52 1.23 7.98 -12.37
CA VAL A 52 1.09 6.53 -12.25
C VAL A 52 -0.25 6.16 -11.61
N GLN A 53 -0.64 6.86 -10.54
CA GLN A 53 -1.93 6.64 -9.89
C GLN A 53 -3.12 6.96 -10.81
N LEU A 54 -3.02 8.05 -11.58
CA LEU A 54 -4.05 8.39 -12.58
C LEU A 54 -4.16 7.33 -13.68
N ALA A 55 -3.03 6.81 -14.17
CA ALA A 55 -3.03 5.77 -15.19
C ALA A 55 -3.58 4.42 -14.69
N ASP A 56 -3.33 4.08 -13.42
CA ASP A 56 -3.91 2.87 -12.82
C ASP A 56 -5.42 3.04 -12.60
N LEU A 57 -5.85 4.20 -12.07
CA LEU A 57 -7.27 4.50 -11.89
C LEU A 57 -8.03 4.54 -13.22
N SER A 58 -7.46 5.11 -14.30
CA SER A 58 -8.10 5.12 -15.61
C SER A 58 -8.25 3.72 -16.20
N LYS A 59 -7.25 2.84 -16.02
CA LYS A 59 -7.33 1.43 -16.44
C LYS A 59 -8.41 0.68 -15.68
N ARG A 60 -8.49 0.87 -14.36
CA ARG A 60 -9.54 0.28 -13.53
C ARG A 60 -10.92 0.77 -13.94
N GLN A 61 -11.08 2.08 -14.15
CA GLN A 61 -12.33 2.68 -14.62
C GLN A 61 -12.77 2.08 -15.96
N ALA A 62 -11.85 1.96 -16.93
CA ALA A 62 -12.14 1.38 -18.23
C ALA A 62 -12.56 -0.10 -18.13
N LYS A 63 -11.88 -0.88 -17.28
CA LYS A 63 -12.22 -2.28 -17.03
C LYS A 63 -13.61 -2.41 -16.38
N LEU A 64 -13.87 -1.64 -15.31
CA LEU A 64 -15.16 -1.64 -14.63
C LEU A 64 -16.30 -1.22 -15.56
N ASN A 65 -16.09 -0.20 -16.41
CA ASN A 65 -17.11 0.20 -17.39
C ASN A 65 -17.38 -0.90 -18.42
N SER A 66 -16.34 -1.62 -18.87
CA SER A 66 -16.51 -2.78 -19.75
C SER A 66 -17.28 -3.90 -19.06
N ASP A 67 -16.96 -4.19 -17.80
CA ASP A 67 -17.62 -5.23 -17.02
C ASP A 67 -19.10 -4.87 -16.74
N VAL A 68 -19.39 -3.61 -16.42
CA VAL A 68 -20.76 -3.09 -16.26
C VAL A 68 -21.53 -3.18 -17.57
N THR A 69 -20.90 -2.81 -18.69
CA THR A 69 -21.54 -2.89 -20.01
C THR A 69 -21.85 -4.34 -20.37
N ASN A 70 -20.93 -5.27 -20.09
CA ASN A 70 -21.15 -6.69 -20.28
C ASN A 70 -22.31 -7.20 -19.40
N LEU A 71 -22.35 -6.82 -18.11
CA LEU A 71 -23.42 -7.19 -17.17
C LEU A 71 -24.79 -6.61 -17.54
N GLN A 72 -24.84 -5.44 -18.20
CA GLN A 72 -26.09 -4.84 -18.68
C GLN A 72 -26.69 -5.56 -19.89
N THR A 73 -25.92 -6.41 -20.59
CA THR A 73 -26.48 -7.22 -21.68
C THR A 73 -27.25 -8.41 -21.13
N ASP A 74 -28.32 -8.81 -21.82
CA ASP A 74 -29.14 -9.98 -21.43
C ASP A 74 -28.29 -11.25 -21.26
N ARG A 75 -27.32 -11.46 -22.15
CA ARG A 75 -26.37 -12.59 -22.05
C ARG A 75 -25.42 -12.48 -20.87
N GLY A 76 -24.89 -11.29 -20.59
CA GLY A 76 -23.93 -11.11 -19.50
C GLY A 76 -24.59 -11.20 -18.13
N MET A 77 -25.83 -10.72 -18.02
CA MET A 77 -26.65 -10.89 -16.82
C MET A 77 -27.00 -12.37 -16.58
N GLU A 78 -27.41 -13.10 -17.62
CA GLU A 78 -27.66 -14.55 -17.52
C GLU A 78 -26.41 -15.33 -17.12
N ALA A 79 -25.25 -15.00 -17.72
CA ALA A 79 -23.98 -15.64 -17.39
C ALA A 79 -23.57 -15.40 -15.93
N ALA A 80 -23.71 -14.17 -15.43
CA ALA A 80 -23.39 -13.82 -14.04
C ALA A 80 -24.32 -14.53 -13.04
N LEU A 81 -25.62 -14.64 -13.37
CA LEU A 81 -26.60 -15.38 -12.55
C LEU A 81 -26.30 -16.89 -12.53
N ARG A 82 -25.89 -17.46 -13.66
CA ARG A 82 -25.49 -18.88 -13.76
C ARG A 82 -24.20 -19.16 -12.99
N GLU A 83 -23.24 -18.24 -12.97
CA GLU A 83 -21.99 -18.38 -12.20
C GLU A 83 -22.20 -18.23 -10.69
N GLN A 84 -22.92 -17.19 -10.23
CA GLN A 84 -23.10 -16.93 -8.80
C GLN A 84 -24.10 -17.86 -8.13
N TYR A 85 -25.16 -18.26 -8.84
CA TYR A 85 -26.29 -18.96 -8.23
C TYR A 85 -26.56 -20.33 -8.84
N ALA A 86 -25.73 -20.79 -9.80
CA ALA A 86 -25.93 -22.04 -10.55
C ALA A 86 -27.35 -22.16 -11.14
N LEU A 87 -28.00 -21.03 -11.42
CA LEU A 87 -29.36 -20.99 -11.94
C LEU A 87 -29.32 -21.37 -13.42
N GLY A 88 -30.03 -22.45 -13.77
CA GLY A 88 -30.35 -22.77 -15.15
C GLY A 88 -31.33 -21.75 -15.75
N ALA A 89 -31.58 -21.84 -17.06
CA ALA A 89 -32.58 -21.00 -17.70
C ALA A 89 -33.97 -21.23 -17.06
N MET A 90 -34.89 -20.26 -17.14
CA MET A 90 -36.28 -20.45 -16.68
C MET A 90 -36.89 -21.68 -17.36
N GLY A 91 -37.05 -22.78 -16.61
CA GLY A 91 -37.56 -24.07 -17.11
C GLY A 91 -36.59 -25.26 -17.04
N GLU A 92 -35.31 -25.05 -16.71
CA GLU A 92 -34.35 -26.13 -16.48
C GLU A 92 -34.35 -26.55 -15.00
N GLY A 93 -34.69 -27.80 -14.70
CA GLY A 93 -34.75 -28.32 -13.33
C GLY A 93 -33.36 -28.65 -12.77
N LEU A 94 -33.05 -28.17 -11.55
CA LEU A 94 -31.83 -28.51 -10.82
C LEU A 94 -31.93 -29.94 -10.25
N ILE A 95 -31.12 -30.87 -10.76
CA ILE A 95 -31.02 -32.24 -10.20
C ILE A 95 -29.93 -32.25 -9.14
N VAL A 96 -30.32 -32.26 -7.87
CA VAL A 96 -29.39 -32.44 -6.74
C VAL A 96 -29.30 -33.93 -6.42
N ILE A 97 -28.19 -34.56 -6.80
CA ILE A 97 -27.90 -35.94 -6.44
C ILE A 97 -27.32 -35.93 -5.02
N ILE A 98 -28.11 -36.38 -4.05
CA ILE A 98 -27.67 -36.58 -2.67
C ILE A 98 -27.25 -38.04 -2.53
N ASP A 99 -25.97 -38.28 -2.29
CA ASP A 99 -25.50 -39.62 -1.92
C ASP A 99 -26.14 -40.03 -0.59
N PRO A 100 -26.70 -41.25 -0.48
CA PRO A 100 -27.23 -41.74 0.78
C PRO A 100 -26.10 -41.74 1.82
N PRO A 101 -26.39 -41.37 3.09
CA PRO A 101 -25.37 -41.34 4.13
C PRO A 101 -24.68 -42.70 4.18
N LYS A 102 -23.36 -42.71 3.94
CA LYS A 102 -22.54 -43.92 4.06
C LYS A 102 -22.83 -44.53 5.44
N PRO A 103 -23.22 -45.80 5.53
CA PRO A 103 -23.32 -46.46 6.82
C PRO A 103 -21.95 -46.34 7.48
N VAL A 104 -21.91 -45.59 8.58
CA VAL A 104 -20.72 -45.47 9.42
C VAL A 104 -20.28 -46.89 9.77
N PRO A 105 -19.05 -47.30 9.46
CA PRO A 105 -18.57 -48.59 9.92
C PRO A 105 -18.63 -48.54 11.44
N ILE A 106 -19.38 -49.47 12.00
CA ILE A 106 -19.43 -49.74 13.44
C ILE A 106 -18.00 -50.11 13.84
N GLN A 107 -17.22 -49.12 14.25
CA GLN A 107 -15.91 -49.33 14.81
C GLN A 107 -16.16 -50.01 16.16
N ALA A 108 -15.84 -51.29 16.23
CA ALA A 108 -15.80 -52.02 17.49
C ALA A 108 -14.76 -51.34 18.38
N THR A 109 -15.25 -50.45 19.25
CA THR A 109 -14.47 -49.76 20.28
C THR A 109 -14.01 -50.78 21.30
N SER A 110 -12.90 -51.48 21.05
CA SER A 110 -12.18 -52.27 22.07
C SER A 110 -11.36 -51.36 22.98
N THR A 111 -11.95 -50.25 23.45
CA THR A 111 -11.31 -49.30 24.40
C THR A 111 -10.94 -49.96 25.72
N ILE A 112 -11.61 -51.05 26.09
CA ILE A 112 -11.38 -51.76 27.35
C ILE A 112 -10.13 -52.65 27.26
N PHE A 113 -9.95 -53.38 26.15
CA PHE A 113 -8.83 -54.31 25.99
C PHE A 113 -7.48 -53.58 25.83
N GLU A 114 -7.45 -52.46 25.12
CA GLU A 114 -6.24 -51.63 24.96
C GLU A 114 -5.78 -51.01 26.30
N LYS A 115 -6.72 -50.54 27.14
CA LYS A 115 -6.38 -50.00 28.46
C LYS A 115 -5.78 -51.04 29.40
N ILE A 116 -6.28 -52.28 29.36
CA ILE A 116 -5.78 -53.39 30.19
C ILE A 116 -4.35 -53.77 29.77
N LYS A 117 -4.07 -53.83 28.47
CA LYS A 117 -2.75 -54.17 27.94
C LYS A 117 -1.70 -53.10 28.28
N GLN A 118 -2.10 -51.82 28.29
CA GLN A 118 -1.22 -50.72 28.65
C GLN A 118 -0.86 -50.72 30.15
N ALA A 119 -1.81 -51.03 31.04
CA ALA A 119 -1.54 -51.13 32.47
C ALA A 119 -0.59 -52.27 32.81
N PHE A 120 -0.69 -53.41 32.12
CA PHE A 120 0.19 -54.57 32.35
C PHE A 120 1.63 -54.35 31.84
N ARG A 121 1.84 -53.50 30.83
CA ARG A 121 3.20 -53.16 30.33
C ARG A 121 4.01 -52.27 31.28
N TRP A 122 3.38 -51.71 32.32
CA TRP A 122 4.01 -50.79 33.26
C TRP A 122 4.22 -51.41 34.65
N TRP A 123 3.98 -52.73 34.78
CA TRP A 123 4.41 -53.55 35.90
C TRP A 123 5.63 -54.38 35.51
#